data_AF-A0A7K1BBN2-F1
#
_entry.id   AF-A0A7K1BBN2-F1
#
_cell.length_a   1.000
_cell.length_b   1.000
_cell.length_c   1.000
_cell.angle_alpha   90.00
_cell.angle_beta   90.00
_cell.angle_gamma   90.00
#
_symmetry.space_group_name_H-M   'P 1'
#
loop_
_entity.id
_entity.type
_entity.pdbx_description
1 polymer ?
#
loop_
_entity_poly.entity_id
_entity_poly.type
_entity_poly.pdbx_seq_one_letter_code
_entity_poly.pdbx_strand_id
1 'polypeptide(L)'
;MELLPNSMSFRVINTLDVDDDEQIPPDFTGRVRRSFPSEQRYVAWYTDGHLDDPTKGYPAYRVHRSDGQVKYEMHYAAGVLQDPDPRTPAVRGFYASGAIHYEERYRGGRRHDGPRGEAAVRKWRADGTLRHEIHYLDGVRVR
;
A
#
# COMPACT_ATOMS: atom_id res chain seq x y z
N MET A 1 -27.84 -22.54 33.97
CA MET A 1 -27.40 -22.11 32.63
C MET A 1 -26.45 -20.95 32.84
N GLU A 2 -25.17 -21.22 32.74
CA GLU A 2 -24.11 -20.24 32.94
C GLU A 2 -23.78 -19.64 31.56
N LEU A 3 -24.05 -18.34 31.39
CA LEU A 3 -23.70 -17.61 30.18
C LEU A 3 -22.19 -17.36 30.22
N LEU A 4 -21.43 -18.15 29.46
CA LEU A 4 -20.01 -17.85 29.22
C LEU A 4 -19.90 -16.50 28.49
N PRO A 5 -19.07 -15.56 28.96
CA PRO A 5 -18.83 -14.33 28.24
C PRO A 5 -18.08 -14.64 26.95
N ASN A 6 -18.69 -14.31 25.82
CA ASN A 6 -18.03 -14.30 24.51
C ASN A 6 -16.82 -13.37 24.61
N SER A 7 -15.61 -13.92 24.56
CA SER A 7 -14.38 -13.13 24.57
C SER A 7 -14.24 -12.39 23.24
N MET A 8 -14.89 -11.23 23.15
CA MET A 8 -14.60 -10.23 22.12
C MET A 8 -13.19 -9.68 22.41
N SER A 9 -12.17 -10.31 21.84
CA SER A 9 -10.82 -9.78 21.88
C SER A 9 -10.77 -8.50 21.04
N PHE A 10 -10.73 -7.35 21.68
CA PHE A 10 -10.39 -6.10 21.02
C PHE A 10 -8.90 -6.15 20.68
N ARG A 11 -8.54 -6.18 19.39
CA ARG A 11 -7.16 -5.90 18.99
C ARG A 11 -6.92 -4.40 19.23
N VAL A 12 -6.16 -4.08 20.27
CA VAL A 12 -5.64 -2.73 20.47
C VAL A 12 -4.68 -2.45 19.32
N ILE A 13 -5.02 -1.46 18.51
CA ILE A 13 -4.13 -0.99 17.44
C ILE A 13 -3.28 0.12 18.04
N ASN A 14 -2.01 -0.18 18.31
CA ASN A 14 -1.04 0.85 18.68
C ASN A 14 -0.93 1.84 17.51
N THR A 15 -1.21 3.12 17.78
CA THR A 15 -1.04 4.19 16.80
C THR A 15 0.08 5.10 17.27
N LEU A 16 1.07 5.33 16.41
CA LEU A 16 2.18 6.25 16.63
C LEU A 16 2.04 7.43 15.67
N ASP A 17 2.00 8.64 16.22
CA ASP A 17 2.09 9.87 15.43
C ASP A 17 3.55 10.31 15.42
N VAL A 18 4.10 10.50 14.22
CA VAL A 18 5.50 10.89 14.04
C VAL A 18 5.60 12.11 13.14
N ASP A 19 6.66 12.90 13.35
CA ASP A 19 7.07 13.96 12.42
C ASP A 19 8.25 13.52 11.53
N ASP A 20 9.01 12.51 12.00
CA ASP A 20 10.15 11.89 11.34
C ASP A 20 10.05 10.36 11.40
N ASP A 21 10.46 9.68 10.34
CA ASP A 21 10.44 8.22 10.28
C ASP A 21 11.47 7.60 11.25
N GLU A 22 12.50 8.36 11.66
CA GLU A 22 13.46 7.95 12.70
C GLU A 22 12.82 7.77 14.09
N GLN A 23 11.62 8.29 14.30
CA GLN A 23 10.86 8.14 15.55
C GLN A 23 10.16 6.79 15.65
N ILE A 24 10.11 6.01 14.57
CA ILE A 24 9.47 4.70 14.54
C ILE A 24 10.44 3.68 15.16
N PRO A 25 10.08 3.00 16.26
CA PRO A 25 10.93 1.96 16.83
C PRO A 25 11.24 0.85 15.80
N PRO A 26 12.46 0.28 15.81
CA PRO A 26 12.88 -0.70 14.82
C PRO A 26 12.11 -2.02 14.87
N ASP A 27 11.39 -2.29 15.96
CA ASP A 27 10.55 -3.46 16.20
C ASP A 27 9.06 -3.10 16.30
N PHE A 28 8.69 -1.89 15.87
CA PHE A 28 7.31 -1.39 16.03
C PHE A 28 6.30 -2.26 15.30
N THR A 29 5.21 -2.58 16.00
CA THR A 29 4.02 -3.19 15.42
C THR A 29 2.81 -2.30 15.68
N GLY A 30 2.17 -1.86 14.61
CA GLY A 30 1.02 -0.96 14.70
C GLY A 30 0.89 -0.03 13.51
N ARG A 31 0.06 0.99 13.69
CA ARG A 31 -0.19 2.03 12.70
C ARG A 31 0.68 3.26 12.98
N VAL A 32 1.38 3.75 11.98
CA VAL A 32 2.06 5.05 12.02
C VAL A 32 1.25 6.07 11.22
N ARG A 33 1.12 7.30 11.74
CA ARG A 33 0.62 8.44 10.98
C ARG A 33 1.69 9.53 10.98
N ARG A 34 1.93 10.12 9.82
CA ARG A 34 2.82 11.27 9.68
C ARG A 34 2.14 12.39 8.94
N SER A 35 2.38 13.61 9.39
CA SER A 35 2.03 14.82 8.64
C SER A 35 3.29 15.50 8.14
N PHE A 36 3.32 15.86 6.86
CA PHE A 36 4.37 16.69 6.30
C PHE A 36 4.01 18.17 6.45
N PRO A 37 4.99 19.08 6.51
CA PRO A 37 4.74 20.52 6.43
C PRO A 37 3.94 20.94 5.18
N SER A 38 4.01 20.14 4.12
CA SER A 38 3.25 20.34 2.86
C SER A 38 1.79 19.87 2.92
N GLU A 39 1.23 19.69 4.11
CA GLU A 39 -0.12 19.15 4.39
C GLU A 39 -0.38 17.72 3.88
N GLN A 40 0.56 17.12 3.15
CA GLN A 40 0.52 15.70 2.84
C GLN A 40 0.56 14.90 4.13
N ARG A 41 -0.13 13.76 4.15
CA ARG A 41 -0.14 12.85 5.30
C ARG A 41 0.03 11.44 4.81
N TYR A 42 0.78 10.62 5.52
CA TYR A 42 0.77 9.19 5.27
C TYR A 42 0.20 8.42 6.46
N VAL A 43 -0.38 7.28 6.15
CA VAL A 43 -0.68 6.21 7.10
C VAL A 43 0.12 5.00 6.67
N ALA A 44 0.85 4.43 7.61
CA ALA A 44 1.67 3.24 7.40
C ALA A 44 1.33 2.17 8.45
N TRP A 45 1.51 0.91 8.12
CA TRP A 45 1.32 -0.23 9.00
C TRP A 45 2.60 -1.04 9.05
N TYR A 46 2.97 -1.39 10.27
CA TYR A 46 4.18 -2.15 10.56
C TYR A 46 3.85 -3.41 11.34
N THR A 47 4.56 -4.49 11.01
CA THR A 47 4.67 -5.72 11.79
C THR A 47 6.16 -5.97 12.01
N ASP A 48 6.58 -6.07 13.26
CA ASP A 48 7.99 -6.31 13.65
C ASP A 48 8.98 -5.38 12.93
N GLY A 49 8.65 -4.08 12.85
CA GLY A 49 9.51 -3.07 12.21
C GLY A 49 9.44 -3.01 10.69
N HIS A 50 8.68 -3.90 10.04
CA HIS A 50 8.55 -3.97 8.60
C HIS A 50 7.19 -3.46 8.13
N LEU A 51 7.17 -2.70 7.03
CA LEU A 51 5.91 -2.36 6.36
C LEU A 51 5.16 -3.65 6.00
N ASP A 52 3.90 -3.73 6.41
CA ASP A 52 3.12 -4.95 6.26
C ASP A 52 1.63 -4.62 6.19
N ASP A 53 0.92 -5.28 5.29
CA ASP A 53 -0.52 -5.08 5.12
C ASP A 53 -1.23 -5.54 6.42
N PRO A 54 -1.99 -4.66 7.10
CA PRO A 54 -2.61 -5.02 8.39
C PRO A 54 -3.70 -6.08 8.24
N THR A 55 -4.33 -6.13 7.05
CA THR A 55 -5.30 -7.15 6.66
C THR A 55 -5.27 -7.30 5.14
N LYS A 56 -5.80 -8.42 4.63
CA LYS A 56 -5.87 -8.68 3.19
C LYS A 56 -6.60 -7.56 2.45
N GLY A 57 -5.92 -6.96 1.46
CA GLY A 57 -6.49 -5.91 0.62
C GLY A 57 -6.50 -4.53 1.26
N TYR A 58 -5.95 -4.38 2.47
CA TYR A 58 -5.69 -3.07 3.06
C TYR A 58 -4.21 -2.74 2.92
N PRO A 59 -3.83 -1.64 2.24
CA PRO A 59 -2.43 -1.35 1.95
C PRO A 59 -1.66 -1.01 3.22
N ALA A 60 -0.44 -1.54 3.31
CA ALA A 60 0.52 -1.18 4.35
C ALA A 60 0.84 0.32 4.35
N TYR A 61 0.86 0.98 3.19
CA TYR A 61 1.27 2.38 3.08
C TYR A 61 0.32 3.18 2.20
N ARG A 62 -0.14 4.34 2.68
CA ARG A 62 -1.04 5.22 1.92
C ARG A 62 -0.70 6.68 2.17
N VAL A 63 -0.52 7.42 1.08
CA VAL A 63 -0.29 8.87 1.12
C VAL A 63 -1.52 9.61 0.66
N HIS A 64 -1.86 10.65 1.40
CA HIS A 64 -2.97 11.55 1.16
C HIS A 64 -2.43 12.92 0.79
N ARG A 65 -3.16 13.60 -0.10
CA ARG A 65 -3.01 15.03 -0.38
C ARG A 65 -3.56 15.85 0.80
N SER A 66 -3.33 17.15 0.75
CA SER A 66 -3.86 18.13 1.71
C SER A 66 -5.38 18.06 1.87
N ASP A 67 -6.09 17.84 0.75
CA ASP A 67 -7.54 17.68 0.70
C ASP A 67 -8.04 16.31 1.20
N GLY A 68 -7.14 15.45 1.68
CA GLY A 68 -7.45 14.11 2.17
C GLY A 68 -7.58 13.04 1.10
N GLN A 69 -7.53 13.39 -0.20
CA GLN A 69 -7.61 12.39 -1.26
C GLN A 69 -6.34 11.53 -1.33
N VAL A 70 -6.51 10.24 -1.64
CA VAL A 70 -5.39 9.32 -1.80
C VAL A 70 -4.56 9.71 -3.03
N LYS A 71 -3.26 9.94 -2.81
CA LYS A 71 -2.27 10.19 -3.86
C LYS A 71 -1.73 8.88 -4.41
N TYR A 72 -1.34 7.98 -3.52
CA TYR A 72 -0.94 6.62 -3.86
C TYR A 72 -1.06 5.70 -2.65
N GLU A 73 -1.18 4.40 -2.92
CA GLU A 73 -1.19 3.32 -1.94
C GLU A 73 -0.24 2.20 -2.39
N MET A 74 0.31 1.49 -1.41
CA MET A 74 1.30 0.46 -1.61
C MET A 74 1.09 -0.70 -0.64
N HIS A 75 1.21 -1.92 -1.16
CA HIS A 75 1.05 -3.17 -0.43
C HIS A 75 2.40 -3.82 -0.15
N TYR A 76 2.61 -4.20 1.10
CA TYR A 76 3.86 -4.82 1.53
C TYR A 76 3.56 -6.12 2.29
N ALA A 77 4.47 -7.07 2.16
CA ALA A 77 4.51 -8.27 2.99
C ALA A 77 5.91 -8.37 3.60
N ALA A 78 6.01 -8.25 4.93
CA ALA A 78 7.29 -8.26 5.65
C ALA A 78 8.35 -7.32 5.04
N GLY A 79 7.95 -6.09 4.72
CA GLY A 79 8.83 -5.04 4.18
C GLY A 79 9.10 -5.17 2.67
N VAL A 80 8.56 -6.19 2.02
CA VAL A 80 8.74 -6.43 0.59
C VAL A 80 7.51 -5.97 -0.19
N LEU A 81 7.71 -5.06 -1.14
CA LEU A 81 6.66 -4.61 -2.05
C LEU A 81 6.17 -5.78 -2.90
N GLN A 82 4.88 -6.10 -2.81
CA GLN A 82 4.30 -7.27 -3.49
C GLN A 82 2.79 -7.14 -3.67
N ASP A 83 2.27 -7.70 -4.75
CA ASP A 83 0.82 -7.84 -4.97
C ASP A 83 0.22 -8.67 -3.80
N PRO A 84 -0.77 -8.15 -3.06
CA PRO A 84 -1.36 -8.86 -1.93
C PRO A 84 -2.26 -10.02 -2.39
N ASP A 85 -2.76 -9.95 -3.63
CA ASP A 85 -3.51 -11.00 -4.29
C ASP A 85 -3.44 -10.85 -5.82
N PRO A 86 -3.82 -11.87 -6.61
CA PRO A 86 -3.76 -11.84 -8.07
C PRO A 86 -4.44 -10.65 -8.77
N ARG A 87 -5.48 -10.07 -8.16
CA ARG A 87 -6.30 -9.00 -8.73
C ARG A 87 -5.91 -7.60 -8.25
N THR A 88 -5.03 -7.51 -7.26
CA THR A 88 -4.64 -6.24 -6.65
C THR A 88 -3.16 -5.99 -6.93
N PRO A 89 -2.81 -4.91 -7.65
CA PRO A 89 -1.41 -4.53 -7.85
C PRO A 89 -0.80 -4.04 -6.54
N ALA A 90 0.50 -4.25 -6.37
CA ALA A 90 1.24 -3.78 -5.21
C ALA A 90 1.18 -2.26 -5.04
N VAL A 91 1.09 -1.50 -6.14
CA VAL A 91 1.06 -0.03 -6.11
C VAL A 91 -0.10 0.49 -6.95
N ARG A 92 -0.82 1.47 -6.41
CA ARG A 92 -1.72 2.33 -7.19
C ARG A 92 -1.44 3.80 -6.93
N GLY A 93 -1.40 4.60 -7.97
CA GLY A 93 -1.41 6.05 -7.88
C GLY A 93 -2.63 6.64 -8.54
N PHE A 94 -3.12 7.75 -8.00
CA PHE A 94 -4.37 8.37 -8.41
C PHE A 94 -4.14 9.82 -8.87
N TYR A 95 -5.00 10.30 -9.75
CA TYR A 95 -5.14 11.73 -10.02
C TYR A 95 -5.78 12.47 -8.85
N ALA A 96 -5.76 13.80 -8.88
CA ALA A 96 -6.47 14.64 -7.91
C ALA A 96 -8.01 14.56 -8.05
N SER A 97 -8.52 13.90 -9.10
CA SER A 97 -9.93 13.54 -9.24
C SER A 97 -10.29 12.21 -8.58
N GLY A 98 -9.31 11.47 -8.05
CA GLY A 98 -9.49 10.11 -7.55
C GLY A 98 -9.44 9.02 -8.63
N ALA A 99 -9.40 9.38 -9.92
CA ALA A 99 -9.23 8.40 -10.99
C ALA A 99 -7.84 7.76 -10.95
N ILE A 100 -7.72 6.49 -11.37
CA ILE A 100 -6.42 5.79 -11.43
C ILE A 100 -5.51 6.49 -12.43
N HIS A 101 -4.29 6.81 -11.99
CA HIS A 101 -3.23 7.37 -12.82
C HIS A 101 -2.24 6.28 -13.25
N TYR A 102 -1.85 5.41 -12.31
CA TYR A 102 -0.97 4.28 -12.61
C TYR A 102 -1.18 3.12 -11.64
N GLU A 103 -0.78 1.94 -12.09
CA GLU A 103 -0.74 0.71 -11.32
C GLU A 103 0.59 0.02 -11.59
N GLU A 104 1.21 -0.53 -10.55
CA GLU A 104 2.42 -1.33 -10.68
C GLU A 104 2.30 -2.63 -9.90
N ARG A 105 2.68 -3.73 -10.55
CA ARG A 105 2.65 -5.07 -10.00
C ARG A 105 4.04 -5.55 -9.62
N TYR A 106 4.12 -6.22 -8.49
CA TYR A 106 5.38 -6.70 -7.91
C TYR A 106 5.26 -8.13 -7.36
N ARG A 107 6.35 -8.88 -7.47
CA ARG A 107 6.54 -10.19 -6.86
C ARG A 107 7.93 -10.25 -6.23
N GLY A 108 7.99 -10.44 -4.91
CA GLY A 108 9.25 -10.47 -4.16
C GLY A 108 10.09 -9.20 -4.37
N GLY A 109 9.46 -8.01 -4.32
CA GLY A 109 10.14 -6.73 -4.47
C GLY A 109 10.55 -6.38 -5.90
N ARG A 110 10.26 -7.23 -6.89
CA ARG A 110 10.61 -7.02 -8.30
C ARG A 110 9.35 -6.83 -9.15
N ARG A 111 9.39 -5.88 -10.09
CA ARG A 111 8.28 -5.70 -11.05
C ARG A 111 8.07 -7.00 -11.81
N HIS A 112 6.81 -7.43 -11.89
CA HIS A 112 6.45 -8.66 -12.54
C HIS A 112 5.03 -8.56 -13.09
N ASP A 113 4.80 -9.09 -14.28
CA ASP A 113 3.47 -9.13 -14.87
C ASP A 113 2.46 -9.87 -13.98
N GLY A 114 1.20 -9.51 -14.11
CA GLY A 114 0.12 -10.18 -13.42
C GLY A 114 -0.02 -11.64 -13.85
N PRO A 115 -0.64 -12.50 -13.03
CA PRO A 115 -0.74 -13.93 -13.27
C PRO A 115 -1.59 -14.29 -14.51
N ARG A 116 -2.30 -13.32 -15.12
CA ARG A 116 -3.08 -13.50 -16.35
C ARG A 116 -2.48 -12.73 -17.52
N GLY A 117 -1.20 -12.35 -17.42
CA GLY A 117 -0.48 -11.59 -18.44
C GLY A 117 -0.74 -10.09 -18.41
N GLU A 118 -1.33 -9.56 -17.33
CA GLU A 118 -1.49 -8.11 -17.17
C GLU A 118 -0.11 -7.44 -17.08
N ALA A 119 0.10 -6.35 -17.81
CA ALA A 119 1.37 -5.63 -17.77
C ALA A 119 1.74 -5.20 -16.34
N ALA A 120 3.02 -5.38 -15.98
CA ALA A 120 3.51 -4.99 -14.65
C ALA A 120 3.37 -3.49 -14.38
N VAL A 121 3.41 -2.63 -15.39
CA VAL A 121 3.14 -1.19 -15.24
C VAL A 121 2.06 -0.78 -16.21
N ARG A 122 1.01 -0.15 -15.71
CA ARG A 122 -0.04 0.46 -16.50
C ARG A 122 -0.18 1.92 -16.10
N LYS A 123 -0.33 2.81 -17.08
CA LYS A 123 -0.56 4.24 -16.87
C LYS A 123 -1.74 4.70 -17.70
N TRP A 124 -2.63 5.47 -17.10
CA TRP A 124 -3.80 6.05 -17.75
C TRP A 124 -3.63 7.55 -17.89
N ARG A 125 -4.42 8.15 -18.77
CA ARG A 125 -4.67 9.60 -18.81
C ARG A 125 -5.81 9.96 -17.86
N ALA A 126 -5.99 11.24 -17.60
CA ALA A 126 -7.05 11.73 -16.72
C ALA A 126 -8.47 11.41 -17.23
N ASP A 127 -8.64 11.19 -18.54
CA ASP A 127 -9.91 10.76 -19.16
C ASP A 127 -10.16 9.24 -19.03
N GLY A 128 -9.27 8.50 -18.35
CA GLY A 128 -9.37 7.04 -18.18
C GLY A 128 -8.83 6.24 -19.36
N THR A 129 -8.35 6.87 -20.44
CA THR A 129 -7.73 6.14 -21.55
C THR A 129 -6.37 5.59 -21.16
N LEU A 130 -6.08 4.35 -21.56
CA LEU A 130 -4.79 3.73 -21.33
C LEU A 130 -3.71 4.45 -22.16
N ARG A 131 -2.60 4.81 -21.50
CA ARG A 131 -1.49 5.55 -22.09
C ARG A 131 -0.27 4.65 -22.32
N HIS A 132 0.07 3.82 -21.34
CA HIS A 132 1.23 2.94 -21.40
C HIS A 132 0.94 1.60 -20.73
N GLU A 133 1.50 0.56 -21.33
CA GLU A 133 1.66 -0.77 -20.73
C GLU A 133 3.12 -1.17 -20.89
N ILE A 134 3.73 -1.63 -19.81
CA ILE A 134 5.13 -2.08 -19.80
C ILE A 134 5.18 -3.41 -19.08
N HIS A 135 5.77 -4.41 -19.75
CA HIS A 135 5.83 -5.77 -19.24
C HIS A 135 7.17 -6.04 -18.57
N TYR A 136 7.13 -6.76 -17.45
CA TYR A 136 8.31 -7.15 -16.71
C TYR A 136 8.28 -8.63 -16.30
N LEU A 137 9.44 -9.26 -16.34
CA LEU A 137 9.70 -10.58 -15.78
C LEU A 137 10.84 -10.45 -14.76
N ASP A 138 10.49 -10.63 -13.49
CA ASP A 138 11.44 -10.60 -12.36
C ASP A 138 12.35 -9.36 -12.35
N GLY A 139 11.76 -8.19 -12.60
CA GLY A 139 12.44 -6.91 -12.62
C GLY A 139 13.07 -6.53 -13.95
N VAL A 140 13.09 -7.44 -14.94
CA VAL A 140 13.60 -7.17 -16.29
C VAL A 140 12.45 -6.78 -17.20
N ARG A 141 12.57 -5.62 -17.87
CA ARG A 141 11.58 -5.18 -18.86
C ARG A 141 11.64 -6.09 -20.09
N VAL A 142 10.49 -6.62 -20.52
CA VAL A 142 10.39 -7.51 -21.69
C VAL A 142 9.60 -6.92 -22.86
N ARG A 143 8.76 -5.91 -22.63
CA ARG A 143 8.01 -5.18 -23.66
C ARG A 143 7.71 -3.75 -23.20
#